data_AF-R1CE63-F1
#
_entry.id   AF-R1CE63-F1
#
_cell.length_a   1.000
_cell.length_b   1.000
_cell.length_c   1.000
_cell.angle_alpha   90.00
_cell.angle_beta   90.00
_cell.angle_gamma   90.00
#
_symmetry.space_group_name_H-M   'P 1'
#
loop_
_entity.id
_entity.type
_entity.pdbx_description
1 polymer ?
#
loop_
_entity_poly.entity_id
_entity_poly.type
_entity_poly.pdbx_seq_one_letter_code
_entity_poly.pdbx_strand_id
1 'polypeptide(L)'
;MEETTLYKKDKKIKDTNNFKEFIVNIRNKIINQEKDTDLLNKLKEAHTEWVNAELYFKSVTDPDLIDYAVFNIEAARKKYIYLLKQARKEGLEINKKSM
;
A
#
# COMPACT_ATOMS: atom_id res chain seq x y z
N MET A 1 45.41 5.90 -53.25
CA MET A 1 44.12 5.64 -53.93
C MET A 1 44.15 4.15 -54.21
N GLU A 2 43.37 3.25 -53.63
CA GLU A 2 42.05 3.16 -52.96
C GLU A 2 42.11 1.79 -52.22
N GLU A 3 41.31 1.37 -51.24
CA GLU A 3 40.13 1.82 -50.52
C GLU A 3 40.05 0.92 -49.28
N THR A 4 39.60 1.45 -48.15
CA THR A 4 39.46 0.74 -46.88
C THR A 4 38.17 -0.09 -46.85
N THR A 5 38.27 -1.41 -46.78
CA THR A 5 37.10 -2.24 -46.44
C THR A 5 36.93 -2.33 -44.92
N LEU A 6 36.16 -1.39 -44.41
CA LEU A 6 35.67 -1.33 -43.04
C LEU A 6 34.63 -2.44 -42.82
N TYR A 7 35.05 -3.60 -42.31
CA TYR A 7 34.13 -4.60 -41.77
C TYR A 7 33.52 -4.09 -40.45
N LYS A 8 32.31 -3.53 -40.53
CA LYS A 8 31.46 -3.24 -39.37
C LYS A 8 30.37 -4.31 -39.25
N LYS A 9 30.27 -4.80 -38.02
CA LYS A 9 29.02 -5.07 -37.28
C LYS A 9 28.32 -6.40 -37.60
N ASP A 10 28.51 -7.35 -36.70
CA ASP A 10 27.41 -8.11 -36.10
C ASP A 10 27.74 -8.41 -34.64
N LYS A 11 27.49 -7.42 -33.78
CA LYS A 11 27.46 -7.64 -32.33
C LYS A 11 26.16 -8.40 -32.04
N LYS A 12 26.21 -9.72 -32.09
CA LYS A 12 25.14 -10.64 -31.67
C LYS A 12 24.62 -10.19 -30.30
N ILE A 13 23.40 -9.67 -30.28
CA ILE A 13 22.70 -9.30 -29.05
C ILE A 13 22.26 -10.60 -28.36
N LYS A 14 23.13 -11.11 -27.49
CA LYS A 14 22.78 -11.95 -26.35
C LYS A 14 22.90 -10.98 -25.15
N ASP A 15 21.82 -10.54 -24.51
CA ASP A 15 21.13 -11.30 -23.47
C ASP A 15 19.77 -10.63 -23.16
N THR A 16 18.70 -11.01 -23.84
CA THR A 16 17.36 -10.48 -23.56
C THR A 16 16.75 -11.04 -22.27
N ASN A 17 17.28 -12.16 -21.77
CA ASN A 17 16.80 -12.80 -20.53
C ASN A 17 17.08 -11.94 -19.28
N ASN A 18 18.26 -11.33 -19.20
CA ASN A 18 18.60 -10.45 -18.06
C ASN A 18 17.78 -9.15 -18.08
N PHE A 19 17.47 -8.62 -19.26
CA PHE A 19 16.65 -7.42 -19.39
C PHE A 19 15.17 -7.69 -19.08
N LYS A 20 14.61 -8.81 -19.56
CA LYS A 20 13.24 -9.21 -19.23
C LYS A 20 13.06 -9.38 -17.72
N GLU A 21 13.99 -10.07 -17.05
CA GLU A 21 13.98 -10.25 -15.59
C GLU A 21 14.08 -8.91 -14.85
N PHE A 22 14.94 -8.00 -15.33
CA PHE A 22 15.06 -6.65 -14.79
C PHE A 22 13.76 -5.84 -14.89
N ILE A 23 13.09 -5.87 -16.04
CA ILE A 23 11.80 -5.16 -16.24
C ILE A 23 10.70 -5.77 -15.37
N VAL A 24 10.64 -7.09 -15.23
CA VAL A 24 9.68 -7.77 -14.34
C VAL A 24 9.92 -7.36 -12.88
N ASN A 25 11.16 -7.31 -12.44
CA ASN A 25 11.51 -6.90 -11.08
C ASN A 25 11.19 -5.43 -10.80
N ILE A 26 11.44 -4.53 -11.76
CA ILE A 26 11.01 -3.12 -11.64
C ILE A 26 9.49 -3.04 -11.52
N ARG A 27 8.74 -3.71 -12.40
CA ARG A 27 7.28 -3.71 -12.36
C ARG A 27 6.76 -4.21 -11.01
N ASN A 28 7.29 -5.33 -10.51
CA ASN A 28 6.88 -5.88 -9.22
C ASN A 28 7.19 -4.91 -8.07
N LYS A 29 8.34 -4.23 -8.11
CA LYS A 29 8.71 -3.21 -7.10
C LYS A 29 7.75 -2.02 -7.11
N ILE A 30 7.37 -1.52 -8.28
CA ILE A 30 6.41 -0.42 -8.42
C ILE A 30 5.02 -0.84 -7.91
N ILE A 31 4.54 -2.03 -8.30
CA ILE A 31 3.24 -2.56 -7.86
C ILE A 31 3.21 -2.72 -6.34
N ASN A 32 4.28 -3.24 -5.73
CA ASN A 32 4.34 -3.41 -4.28
C ASN A 32 4.35 -2.05 -3.58
N GLN A 33 5.12 -1.08 -4.08
CA GLN A 33 5.14 0.26 -3.52
C GLN A 33 3.75 0.94 -3.58
N GLU A 34 3.01 0.78 -4.67
CA GLU A 34 1.65 1.30 -4.79
C GLU A 34 0.68 0.63 -3.80
N LYS A 35 0.75 -0.70 -3.66
CA LYS A 35 -0.04 -1.46 -2.67
C LYS A 35 0.26 -1.03 -1.24
N ASP A 36 1.54 -0.86 -0.91
CA ASP A 36 1.99 -0.39 0.39
C ASP A 36 1.39 1.00 0.69
N THR A 37 1.40 1.91 -0.29
CA THR A 37 0.78 3.23 -0.14
C THR A 37 -0.74 3.18 0.02
N ASP A 38 -1.43 2.34 -0.73
CA ASP A 38 -2.88 2.14 -0.61
C ASP A 38 -3.27 1.58 0.76
N LEU A 39 -2.54 0.57 1.25
CA LEU A 39 -2.79 -0.01 2.57
C LEU A 39 -2.54 1.00 3.70
N LEU A 40 -1.49 1.82 3.60
CA LEU A 40 -1.22 2.90 4.56
C LEU A 40 -2.31 3.97 4.54
N ASN A 41 -2.85 4.33 3.38
CA ASN A 41 -3.95 5.28 3.28
C ASN A 41 -5.22 4.72 3.92
N LYS A 42 -5.59 3.47 3.61
CA LYS A 42 -6.72 2.77 4.25
C LYS A 42 -6.56 2.68 5.76
N LEU A 43 -5.34 2.49 6.25
CA LEU A 43 -5.03 2.45 7.67
C LEU A 43 -5.30 3.80 8.34
N LYS A 44 -4.89 4.91 7.72
CA LYS A 44 -5.16 6.27 8.20
C LYS A 44 -6.65 6.57 8.21
N GLU A 45 -7.35 6.23 7.14
CA GLU A 45 -8.80 6.41 7.04
C GLU A 45 -9.54 5.63 8.14
N ALA A 46 -9.19 4.36 8.35
CA ALA A 46 -9.80 3.55 9.40
C ALA A 46 -9.49 4.07 10.81
N HIS A 47 -8.32 4.68 11.02
CA HIS A 47 -8.00 5.36 12.28
C HIS A 47 -8.89 6.59 12.49
N THR A 48 -9.01 7.45 11.49
CA THR A 48 -9.90 8.62 11.52
C THR A 48 -11.36 8.21 11.75
N GLU A 49 -11.82 7.16 11.08
CA GLU A 49 -13.16 6.59 11.27
C GLU A 49 -13.38 6.13 12.71
N TRP A 50 -12.39 5.44 13.30
CA TRP A 50 -12.47 5.02 14.70
C TRP A 50 -12.51 6.20 15.67
N VAL A 51 -11.67 7.22 15.48
CA VAL A 51 -11.69 8.44 16.29
C VAL A 51 -13.05 9.14 16.19
N ASN A 52 -13.61 9.25 14.99
CA ASN A 52 -14.93 9.85 14.79
C ASN A 52 -16.05 9.03 15.46
N ALA A 53 -15.99 7.70 15.38
CA ALA A 53 -16.95 6.82 16.04
C ALA A 53 -16.85 6.92 17.58
N GLU A 54 -15.65 7.08 18.13
CA GLU A 54 -15.44 7.33 19.55
C GLU A 54 -16.01 8.68 19.99
N LEU A 55 -15.80 9.74 19.20
CA LEU A 55 -16.40 11.05 19.47
C LEU A 55 -17.93 10.99 19.44
N TYR A 56 -18.51 10.30 18.44
CA TYR A 56 -19.95 10.10 18.34
C TYR A 56 -20.52 9.31 19.53
N PHE A 57 -19.87 8.21 19.91
CA PHE A 57 -20.27 7.42 21.08
C PHE A 57 -20.24 8.24 22.37
N LYS A 58 -19.26 9.15 22.52
CA LYS A 58 -19.18 10.05 23.68
C LYS A 58 -20.22 11.18 23.67
N SER A 59 -20.74 11.55 22.50
CA SER A 59 -21.65 12.69 22.36
C SER A 59 -23.12 12.30 22.24
N VAL A 60 -23.43 11.06 21.86
CA VAL A 60 -24.81 10.59 21.68
C VAL A 60 -25.54 10.54 23.03
N THR A 61 -26.73 11.15 23.07
CA THR A 61 -27.63 11.14 24.23
C THR A 61 -29.00 10.57 23.92
N ASP A 62 -29.32 10.40 22.63
CA ASP A 62 -30.56 9.80 22.16
C ASP A 62 -30.53 8.28 22.44
N PRO A 63 -31.43 7.76 23.28
CA PRO A 63 -31.51 6.32 23.61
C PRO A 63 -31.61 5.42 22.37
N ASP A 64 -32.31 5.86 21.32
CA ASP A 64 -32.53 5.06 20.11
C ASP A 64 -31.26 4.93 19.24
N LEU A 65 -30.24 5.76 19.51
CA LEU A 65 -28.97 5.78 18.79
C LEU A 65 -27.80 5.16 19.58
N ILE A 66 -27.99 4.81 20.85
CA ILE A 66 -26.93 4.26 21.70
C ILE A 66 -26.40 2.93 21.15
N ASP A 67 -27.31 2.01 20.79
CA ASP A 67 -26.94 0.70 20.26
C ASP A 67 -26.16 0.84 18.94
N TYR A 68 -26.58 1.78 18.09
CA TYR A 68 -25.85 2.12 16.87
C TYR A 68 -24.45 2.66 17.19
N ALA A 69 -24.33 3.56 18.16
CA ALA A 69 -23.05 4.13 18.54
C ALA A 69 -22.06 3.07 19.07
N VAL A 70 -22.54 2.13 19.91
CA VAL A 70 -21.76 0.99 20.41
C VAL A 70 -21.32 0.08 19.25
N PHE A 71 -22.23 -0.26 18.35
CA PHE A 71 -21.90 -1.07 17.19
C PHE A 71 -20.85 -0.39 16.31
N ASN A 72 -21.03 0.91 16.03
CA ASN A 72 -20.17 1.68 15.14
C ASN A 72 -18.74 1.79 15.67
N ILE A 73 -18.55 2.13 16.95
CA ILE A 73 -17.20 2.22 17.54
C ILE A 73 -16.48 0.87 17.51
N GLU A 74 -17.18 -0.23 17.82
CA GLU A 74 -16.62 -1.57 17.78
C GLU A 74 -16.28 -2.02 16.36
N ALA A 75 -17.14 -1.71 15.37
CA ALA A 75 -16.90 -2.01 13.97
C ALA A 75 -15.66 -1.26 13.43
N ALA A 76 -15.59 0.06 13.67
CA ALA A 76 -14.46 0.89 13.24
C ALA A 76 -13.13 0.43 13.87
N ARG A 77 -13.15 0.13 15.17
CA ARG A 77 -11.98 -0.43 15.87
C ARG A 77 -11.53 -1.76 15.28
N LYS A 78 -12.46 -2.69 15.02
CA LYS A 78 -12.14 -4.01 14.43
C LYS A 78 -11.54 -3.85 13.03
N LYS A 79 -12.09 -2.95 12.21
CA LYS A 79 -11.56 -2.62 10.87
C LYS A 79 -10.12 -2.12 10.95
N TYR A 80 -9.84 -1.17 11.84
CA TYR A 80 -8.49 -0.64 12.06
C TYR A 80 -7.50 -1.72 12.50
N ILE A 81 -7.87 -2.55 13.49
CA ILE A 81 -7.03 -3.67 13.97
C ILE A 81 -6.76 -4.68 12.85
N TYR A 82 -7.75 -4.99 12.02
CA TYR A 82 -7.58 -5.88 10.89
C TYR A 82 -6.54 -5.32 9.89
N LEU A 83 -6.66 -4.06 9.50
CA LEU A 83 -5.71 -3.42 8.58
C LEU A 83 -4.31 -3.32 9.17
N LEU A 84 -4.16 -3.04 10.47
CA LEU A 84 -2.87 -3.11 11.17
C LEU A 84 -2.22 -4.49 11.05
N LYS A 85 -3.01 -5.57 11.19
CA LYS A 85 -2.51 -6.94 11.04
C LYS A 85 -2.05 -7.21 9.60
N GLN A 86 -2.77 -6.70 8.60
CA GLN A 86 -2.38 -6.87 7.20
C GLN A 86 -1.10 -6.11 6.88
N ALA A 87 -0.98 -4.85 7.30
CA ALA A 87 0.23 -4.05 7.09
C ALA A 87 1.47 -4.68 7.74
N ARG A 88 1.33 -5.27 8.94
CA ARG A 88 2.42 -6.03 9.57
C ARG A 88 2.82 -7.28 8.79
N LYS A 89 1.88 -8.00 8.18
CA LYS A 89 2.19 -9.17 7.33
C LYS A 89 2.92 -8.78 6.05
N GLU A 90 2.65 -7.59 5.54
CA GLU A 90 3.31 -7.02 4.36
C GLU A 90 4.68 -6.41 4.70
N GLY A 91 5.08 -6.42 5.98
CA GLY A 91 6.39 -5.90 6.42
C GLY A 91 6.44 -4.38 6.52
N LEU A 92 5.29 -3.71 6.54
CA LEU A 92 5.22 -2.26 6.63
C LEU A 92 5.53 -1.79 8.05
N GLU A 93 6.50 -0.90 8.18
CA GLU A 93 6.78 -0.19 9.44
C GLU A 93 5.76 0.92 9.66
N ILE A 94 4.83 0.69 10.58
CA ILE A 94 3.80 1.67 10.94
C ILE A 94 4.35 2.59 12.02
N ASN A 95 4.84 3.77 11.63
CA ASN A 95 5.28 4.78 12.59
C ASN A 95 4.08 5.52 13.19
N LYS A 96 3.77 5.24 14.45
CA LYS A 96 2.67 5.87 15.21
C LYS A 96 2.80 7.39 15.36
N LYS A 97 3.97 7.99 15.13
CA LYS A 97 4.16 9.46 15.18
C LYS A 97 3.63 10.19 13.94
N SER A 98 3.31 9.46 12.86
CA SER A 98 2.85 10.01 11.58
C SER A 98 1.38 9.69 11.28
N MET A 99 0.68 9.07 12.24
CA MET A 99 -0.76 8.82 12.24
C MET A 99 -1.43 9.73 13.28
#